data_AF-A0A7W1ZCA7-F1
#
_entry.id   AF-A0A7W1ZCA7-F1
#
_cell.length_a   1.000
_cell.length_b   1.000
_cell.length_c   1.000
_cell.angle_alpha   90.00
_cell.angle_beta   90.00
_cell.angle_gamma   90.00
#
_symmetry.space_group_name_H-M   'P 1'
#
loop_
_entity.id
_entity.type
_entity.pdbx_description
1 polymer ?
#
loop_
_entity_poly.entity_id
_entity_poly.type
_entity_poly.pdbx_seq_one_letter_code
_entity_poly.pdbx_strand_id
1 'polypeptide(L)' 'MEKVNEYSNDEITIIWKPGLCIHAGICVKTLPDVYNPNKRPWIEIENASSSALKE' A
#
# COMPACT_ATOMS: atom_id res chain seq x y z
N MET A 1 19.99 1.16 7.51
CA MET A 1 19.33 0.29 6.53
C MET A 1 17.88 0.71 6.45
N GLU A 2 17.42 1.07 5.26
CA GLU A 2 16.05 1.52 5.02
C GLU A 2 15.12 0.30 5.07
N LYS A 3 14.03 0.36 5.85
CA LYS A 3 13.04 -0.72 5.87
C LYS A 3 12.19 -0.60 4.60
N VAL A 4 12.13 -1.65 3.81
CA VAL A 4 11.32 -1.76 2.59
C VAL A 4 10.41 -2.97 2.73
N ASN A 5 9.13 -2.81 2.39
CA ASN A 5 8.18 -3.91 2.33
C ASN A 5 7.58 -3.94 0.93
N GLU A 6 7.43 -5.13 0.38
CA GLU A 6 6.99 -5.36 -0.99
C GLU A 6 5.69 -6.14 -0.95
N TYR A 7 4.69 -5.66 -1.69
CA TYR A 7 3.39 -6.30 -1.82
C TYR A 7 3.12 -6.46 -3.31
N SER A 8 3.12 -7.69 -3.80
CA SER A 8 3.06 -8.01 -5.22
C SER A 8 1.85 -8.87 -5.54
N ASN A 9 1.16 -8.56 -6.63
CA ASN A 9 0.21 -9.45 -7.30
C ASN A 9 0.72 -9.77 -8.72
N ASP A 10 -0.07 -10.46 -9.53
CA ASP A 10 0.33 -10.87 -10.89
C ASP A 10 0.62 -9.69 -11.85
N GLU A 11 0.18 -8.48 -11.53
CA GLU A 11 0.29 -7.32 -12.43
C GLU A 11 1.15 -6.17 -11.90
N ILE A 12 1.19 -5.97 -10.58
CA ILE A 12 1.83 -4.81 -9.95
C ILE A 12 2.61 -5.23 -8.70
N THR A 13 3.60 -4.41 -8.35
CA THR A 13 4.29 -4.50 -7.06
C THR A 13 4.30 -3.13 -6.38
N ILE A 14 3.74 -3.08 -5.17
CA ILE A 14 3.75 -1.90 -4.31
C ILE A 14 4.96 -1.97 -3.39
N ILE A 15 5.84 -0.96 -3.52
CA ILE A 15 7.01 -0.78 -2.66
C ILE A 15 6.68 0.22 -1.56
N TRP A 16 6.55 -0.26 -0.33
CA TRP A 16 6.28 0.58 0.82
C TRP A 16 7.53 0.82 1.66
N LYS A 17 7.96 2.08 1.68
CA LYS A 17 9.08 2.59 2.49
C LYS A 17 8.52 3.39 3.68
N PRO A 18 8.34 2.78 4.88
CA PRO A 18 7.79 3.45 6.05
C PRO A 18 8.45 4.80 6.34
N GLY A 19 9.77 4.92 6.22
CA GLY A 19 10.49 6.17 6.48
C GLY A 19 10.09 7.35 5.58
N LEU A 20 9.55 7.09 4.38
CA LEU A 20 9.04 8.12 3.47
C LEU A 20 7.53 8.36 3.63
N CYS A 21 6.80 7.35 4.11
CA CYS A 21 5.34 7.32 4.13
C CYS A 21 4.72 7.65 5.51
N ILE A 22 5.50 8.15 6.48
CA ILE A 22 5.04 8.39 7.86
C ILE A 22 3.99 9.52 8.03
N HIS A 23 3.88 10.46 7.08
CA HIS A 23 3.06 11.68 7.26
C HIS A 23 1.93 11.87 6.25
N ALA A 24 2.03 11.28 5.06
CA ALA A 24 1.12 11.62 3.97
C ALA A 24 -0.31 11.14 4.25
N GLY A 25 -0.48 9.90 4.76
CA GLY A 25 -1.78 9.28 5.04
C GLY A 25 -2.75 9.24 3.85
N ILE A 26 -2.34 9.72 2.67
CA ILE A 26 -3.21 9.92 1.51
C ILE A 26 -3.66 8.59 0.94
N CYS A 27 -2.79 7.58 0.95
CA CYS A 27 -3.08 6.23 0.51
C CYS A 27 -4.30 5.64 1.24
N VAL A 28 -4.39 5.88 2.56
CA VAL A 28 -5.50 5.43 3.41
C VAL A 28 -6.78 6.20 3.10
N LYS A 29 -6.68 7.45 2.65
CA LYS A 29 -7.83 8.28 2.30
C LYS A 29 -8.37 7.97 0.90
N THR A 30 -7.49 7.67 -0.06
CA THR A 30 -7.89 7.36 -1.45
C THR A 30 -8.31 5.91 -1.62
N LEU A 31 -7.62 4.97 -0.97
CA LEU A 31 -7.89 3.54 -1.07
C LEU A 31 -7.90 2.87 0.32
N PRO A 32 -8.90 3.19 1.17
CA PRO A 32 -9.00 2.65 2.53
C PRO A 32 -9.15 1.12 2.57
N ASP A 33 -9.68 0.52 1.51
CA ASP A 33 -9.82 -0.94 1.39
C ASP A 33 -8.46 -1.64 1.17
N VAL A 34 -7.47 -0.92 0.62
CA VAL A 34 -6.12 -1.44 0.37
C VAL A 34 -5.16 -1.09 1.50
N TYR A 35 -5.16 0.16 1.97
CA TYR A 35 -4.18 0.66 2.93
C TYR A 35 -4.81 0.83 4.31
N ASN A 36 -4.49 -0.07 5.25
CA ASN A 36 -5.08 -0.06 6.58
C ASN A 36 -4.06 0.00 7.73
N PRO A 37 -3.85 1.20 8.33
CA PRO A 37 -3.88 1.39 9.78
C PRO A 37 -3.44 0.27 10.72
N ASN A 38 -4.50 -0.44 11.00
CA ASN A 38 -4.80 -1.16 12.20
C ASN A 38 -4.80 -2.66 11.90
N LYS A 39 -4.65 -3.03 10.62
CA LYS A 39 -4.54 -4.41 10.18
C LYS A 39 -3.08 -4.81 9.96
N ARG A 40 -2.87 -6.12 10.01
CA ARG A 40 -1.64 -6.80 9.60
C ARG A 40 -2.05 -7.96 8.69
N PRO A 41 -1.66 -7.96 7.41
CA PRO A 41 -0.80 -6.97 6.73
C PRO A 41 -1.41 -5.56 6.63
N TRP A 42 -0.54 -4.55 6.51
CA TRP A 42 -0.95 -3.14 6.39
C TRP A 42 -1.50 -2.80 4.99
N ILE A 43 -0.98 -3.48 3.96
CA ILE A 43 -1.37 -3.31 2.56
C ILE A 43 -2.00 -4.61 2.09
N GLU A 44 -3.25 -4.54 1.65
CA GLU A 44 -4.03 -5.64 1.10
C GLU A 44 -4.34 -5.31 -0.37
N ILE A 45 -3.38 -5.53 -1.26
CA ILE A 45 -3.48 -5.16 -2.69
C ILE A 45 -4.60 -5.89 -3.44
N GLU A 46 -5.08 -7.01 -2.91
CA GLU A 46 -6.17 -7.79 -3.49
C GLU A 46 -7.54 -7.11 -3.36
N ASN A 47 -7.66 -6.11 -2.48
CA ASN A 47 -8.92 -5.40 -2.26
C ASN A 47 -9.22 -4.31 -3.31
N ALA A 48 -8.32 -4.09 -4.27
CA ALA A 48 -8.53 -3.17 -5.39
C ALA A 48 -8.07 -3.79 -6.71
N SER A 49 -8.62 -3.29 -7.81
CA SER A 49 -8.13 -3.63 -9.14
C SER A 49 -6.75 -3.01 -9.39
N SER A 50 -5.93 -3.69 -10.20
CA SER A 50 -4.62 -3.19 -10.62
C SER A 50 -4.69 -1.81 -11.29
N SER A 51 -5.82 -1.48 -11.93
CA SER A 51 -6.06 -0.14 -12.49
C SER A 51 -6.19 0.92 -11.41
N ALA A 52 -6.98 0.67 -10.36
CA ALA A 52 -7.16 1.63 -9.26
C ALA A 52 -5.86 1.89 -8.48
N LEU A 53 -4.93 0.93 -8.49
CA LEU A 53 -3.61 1.07 -7.86
C LEU A 53 -2.59 1.84 -8.73
N LYS A 54 -2.90 2.08 -10.02
CA LYS A 54 -2.07 2.82 -10.97
C LYS A 54 -2.46 4.30 -11.12
N GLU A 55 -3.66 4.67 -10.67
CA GLU A 55 -4.17 6.06 -10.66
C GLU A 55 -3.57 6.89 -9.51
#